data_AF-A0A7R9DFH7-F1
#
_entry.id   AF-A0A7R9DFH7-F1
#
_cell.length_a   1.000
_cell.length_b   1.000
_cell.length_c   1.000
_cell.angle_alpha   90.00
_cell.angle_beta   90.00
_cell.angle_gamma   90.00
#
_symmetry.space_group_name_H-M   'P 1'
#
loop_
_entity.id
_entity.type
_entity.pdbx_description
1 polymer ?
#
loop_
_entity_poly.entity_id
_entity_poly.type
_entity_poly.pdbx_seq_one_letter_code
_entity_poly.pdbx_strand_id
1 'polypeptide(L)'
;MLAVCAYTGGYAFFETSFLAASPEVRAAQNAFIESPVMGSTGAEGKCVTFSYSMDGLSAAGLRVILHPAPEDNVPGAFDRVLWSTKDPTNKKWVETEILYTYNTNHQIIFEAIAKDSTDAYRRYRGYVAVDNVARKPGSECRGHCTFESGFCGWRNDEEDDFDWSL
;
A
#
# COMPACT_ATOMS: atom_id res chain seq x y z
N MET A 1 -9.02 9.31 39.62
CA MET A 1 -10.21 8.62 39.06
C MET A 1 -9.74 7.91 37.80
N LEU A 2 -9.71 6.59 37.81
CA LEU A 2 -9.36 5.78 36.63
C LEU A 2 -10.48 5.88 35.59
N ALA A 3 -10.11 6.04 34.33
CA ALA A 3 -10.94 5.61 33.21
C ALA A 3 -10.03 5.11 32.09
N VAL A 4 -10.14 3.82 31.81
CA VAL A 4 -9.46 3.07 30.76
C VAL A 4 -10.05 3.50 29.41
N CYS A 5 -9.21 3.87 28.43
CA CYS A 5 -9.67 4.09 27.07
C CYS A 5 -10.04 2.73 26.46
N ALA A 6 -11.33 2.46 26.31
CA ALA A 6 -11.81 1.30 25.57
C ALA A 6 -11.59 1.59 24.07
N TYR A 7 -10.44 1.16 23.53
CA TYR A 7 -10.12 1.36 22.12
C TYR A 7 -11.03 0.51 21.24
N THR A 8 -12.04 1.11 20.64
CA THR A 8 -12.55 0.66 19.34
C THR A 8 -11.50 1.03 18.30
N GLY A 9 -10.91 0.05 17.61
CA GLY A 9 -9.98 0.29 16.52
C GLY A 9 -10.63 1.02 15.32
N GLY A 10 -9.83 1.32 14.29
CA GLY A 10 -10.32 1.98 13.08
C GLY A 10 -9.29 1.92 11.95
N TYR A 11 -9.76 2.10 10.72
CA TYR A 11 -8.97 2.01 9.49
C TYR A 11 -9.24 3.22 8.59
N ALA A 12 -8.31 3.54 7.69
CA ALA A 12 -8.55 4.49 6.62
C ALA A 12 -9.37 3.83 5.51
N PHE A 13 -10.39 4.53 4.99
CA PHE A 13 -11.31 3.98 4.00
C PHE A 13 -11.59 4.97 2.89
N PHE A 14 -11.37 4.53 1.65
CA PHE A 14 -11.68 5.27 0.44
C PHE A 14 -12.84 4.61 -0.28
N GLU A 15 -14.02 5.23 -0.20
CA GLU A 15 -15.24 4.79 -0.86
C GLU A 15 -15.25 5.27 -2.32
N THR A 16 -15.12 4.35 -3.28
CA THR A 16 -15.03 4.72 -4.69
C THR A 16 -16.39 4.86 -5.36
N SER A 17 -17.47 4.32 -4.79
CA SER A 17 -18.78 4.25 -5.46
C SER A 17 -19.50 5.58 -5.65
N PHE A 18 -19.40 6.50 -4.68
CA PHE A 18 -20.12 7.79 -4.73
C PHE A 18 -19.50 8.82 -5.66
N LEU A 19 -18.27 8.60 -6.09
CA LEU A 19 -17.56 9.53 -6.96
C LEU A 19 -18.18 9.61 -8.38
N ALA A 20 -18.91 8.58 -8.83
CA ALA A 20 -19.67 8.63 -10.09
C ALA A 20 -20.94 9.50 -10.01
N ALA A 21 -21.43 9.79 -8.80
CA ALA A 21 -22.69 10.49 -8.55
C ALA A 21 -22.52 12.02 -8.42
N SER A 22 -21.28 12.53 -8.36
CA SER A 22 -21.01 13.96 -8.25
C SER A 22 -20.68 14.57 -9.63
N PRO A 23 -21.57 15.40 -10.21
CA PRO A 23 -21.34 16.04 -11.52
C PRO A 23 -20.17 17.04 -11.52
N GLU A 24 -19.73 17.46 -10.33
CA GLU A 24 -18.62 18.39 -10.08
C GLU A 24 -17.26 17.67 -10.01
N VAL A 25 -17.23 16.36 -9.74
CA VAL A 25 -16.00 15.55 -9.61
C VAL A 25 -15.76 14.77 -10.91
N ARG A 26 -15.47 15.49 -12.01
CA ARG A 26 -15.27 14.88 -13.33
C ARG A 26 -13.88 14.27 -13.55
N ALA A 27 -12.93 14.54 -12.67
CA ALA A 27 -11.62 13.89 -12.66
C ALA A 27 -11.66 12.73 -11.66
N ALA A 28 -11.20 11.55 -12.06
CA ALA A 28 -10.94 10.48 -11.11
C ALA A 28 -10.02 11.02 -10.01
N GLN A 29 -10.54 11.18 -8.80
CA GLN A 29 -9.73 11.53 -7.64
C GLN A 29 -9.25 10.22 -7.04
N ASN A 30 -7.95 9.97 -7.15
CA ASN A 30 -7.30 9.01 -6.28
C ASN A 30 -7.23 9.62 -4.88
N ALA A 31 -7.23 8.78 -3.85
CA ALA A 31 -7.02 9.23 -2.49
C ALA A 31 -5.57 8.96 -2.09
N PHE A 32 -4.97 9.93 -1.39
CA PHE A 32 -3.57 9.87 -0.97
C PHE A 32 -3.48 9.93 0.56
N ILE A 33 -2.65 9.07 1.14
CA ILE A 33 -2.22 9.15 2.53
C ILE A 33 -0.71 9.35 2.53
N GLU A 34 -0.27 10.51 2.99
CA GLU A 34 1.13 10.90 3.00
C GLU A 34 1.73 10.68 4.40
N SER A 35 2.92 10.07 4.44
CA SER A 35 3.70 10.03 5.68
C SER A 35 4.34 11.39 5.98
N PRO A 36 4.78 11.63 7.22
CA PRO A 36 5.76 12.68 7.49
C PRO A 36 7.02 12.48 6.65
N VAL A 37 7.77 13.58 6.43
CA VAL A 37 9.08 13.52 5.79
C VAL A 37 10.04 12.70 6.67
N MET A 38 10.77 11.79 6.04
CA MET A 38 11.77 10.91 6.64
C MET A 38 13.13 11.19 6.03
N GLY A 39 14.18 11.05 6.83
CA GLY A 39 15.56 11.15 6.34
C GLY A 39 16.03 9.88 5.63
N SER A 40 17.33 9.86 5.31
CA SER A 40 18.01 8.70 4.72
C SER A 40 17.76 7.40 5.48
N THR A 41 17.49 6.32 4.76
CA THR A 41 17.23 4.99 5.33
C THR A 41 18.50 4.25 5.71
N GLY A 42 19.68 4.71 5.27
CA GLY A 42 20.93 3.95 5.35
C GLY A 42 20.94 2.70 4.46
N ALA A 43 22.03 1.92 4.55
CA ALA A 43 22.24 0.71 3.75
C ALA A 43 21.31 -0.45 4.12
N GLU A 44 20.88 -0.52 5.38
CA GLU A 44 19.93 -1.56 5.83
C GLU A 44 18.49 -1.27 5.41
N GLY A 45 18.18 -0.04 4.97
CA GLY A 45 16.85 0.34 4.54
C GLY A 45 15.83 0.47 5.67
N LYS A 46 14.58 0.68 5.28
CA LYS A 46 13.40 0.70 6.16
C LYS A 46 12.33 -0.23 5.62
N CYS A 47 11.54 -0.78 6.52
CA CYS A 47 10.42 -1.64 6.17
C CYS A 47 9.11 -0.95 6.52
N VAL A 48 8.23 -0.79 5.53
CA VAL A 48 6.86 -0.32 5.74
C VAL A 48 5.95 -1.54 5.78
N THR A 49 5.19 -1.69 6.85
CA THR A 49 4.19 -2.76 7.00
C THR A 49 2.81 -2.17 7.08
N PHE A 50 1.83 -2.81 6.46
CA PHE A 50 0.43 -2.38 6.51
C PHE A 50 -0.50 -3.55 6.19
N SER A 51 -1.76 -3.41 6.58
CA SER A 51 -2.85 -4.28 6.15
C SER A 51 -3.73 -3.53 5.17
N TYR A 52 -4.22 -4.19 4.13
CA TYR A 52 -5.17 -3.60 3.19
C TYR A 52 -6.34 -4.54 2.87
N SER A 53 -7.47 -3.96 2.54
CA SER A 53 -8.65 -4.65 2.00
C SER A 53 -9.20 -3.84 0.85
N MET A 54 -9.35 -4.47 -0.31
CA MET A 54 -9.86 -3.85 -1.53
C MET A 54 -10.88 -4.79 -2.17
N ASP A 55 -12.05 -4.25 -2.55
CA ASP A 55 -13.10 -5.01 -3.23
C ASP A 55 -14.00 -4.08 -4.06
N GLY A 56 -14.75 -4.68 -4.99
CA GLY A 56 -15.68 -4.00 -5.88
C GLY A 56 -15.06 -3.47 -7.17
N LEU A 57 -15.93 -3.10 -8.12
CA LEU A 57 -15.54 -2.89 -9.52
C LEU A 57 -15.09 -1.45 -9.83
N SER A 58 -15.39 -0.49 -8.95
CA SER A 58 -14.97 0.91 -9.10
C SER A 58 -13.63 1.22 -8.44
N ALA A 59 -13.05 0.28 -7.68
CA ALA A 59 -11.66 0.34 -7.25
C ALA A 59 -10.74 -0.16 -8.37
N ALA A 60 -9.68 0.58 -8.67
CA ALA A 60 -8.70 0.22 -9.71
C ALA A 60 -7.40 -0.35 -9.14
N GLY A 61 -7.07 -0.04 -7.89
CA GLY A 61 -5.88 -0.57 -7.23
C GLY A 61 -5.47 0.22 -5.99
N LEU A 62 -4.42 -0.26 -5.35
CA LEU A 62 -3.68 0.42 -4.30
C LEU A 62 -2.19 0.39 -4.67
N ARG A 63 -1.48 1.51 -4.48
CA ARG A 63 -0.02 1.55 -4.63
C ARG A 63 0.65 2.34 -3.54
N VAL A 64 1.92 2.01 -3.29
CA VAL A 64 2.80 2.70 -2.35
C VAL A 64 3.90 3.37 -3.16
N ILE A 65 4.04 4.68 -2.99
CA ILE A 65 4.97 5.53 -3.72
C ILE A 65 5.99 6.11 -2.74
N LEU A 66 7.25 6.10 -3.15
CA LEU A 66 8.29 6.94 -2.57
C LEU A 66 8.30 8.28 -3.29
N HIS A 67 8.03 9.34 -2.55
CA HIS A 67 8.05 10.72 -3.03
C HIS A 67 9.28 11.44 -2.46
N PRO A 68 10.22 11.90 -3.30
CA PRO A 68 11.35 12.70 -2.84
C PRO A 68 10.90 14.01 -2.21
N ALA A 69 11.54 14.44 -1.12
CA ALA A 69 11.21 15.73 -0.50
C ALA A 69 11.61 16.89 -1.44
N PRO A 70 10.78 17.95 -1.57
CA PRO A 70 11.03 19.05 -2.50
C PRO A 70 12.33 19.81 -2.26
N GLU A 71 12.83 19.83 -1.02
CA GLU A 71 13.96 20.68 -0.61
C GLU A 71 15.32 20.18 -1.07
N ASP A 72 15.47 18.90 -1.39
CA ASP A 72 16.81 18.32 -1.58
C ASP A 72 17.42 18.58 -2.97
N ASN A 73 16.68 19.16 -3.93
CA ASN A 73 17.14 19.52 -5.30
C ASN A 73 18.05 18.44 -5.95
N VAL A 74 17.77 17.16 -5.67
CA VAL A 74 18.63 16.07 -6.11
C VAL A 74 18.39 15.84 -7.60
N PRO A 75 19.43 15.89 -8.45
CA PRO A 75 19.29 15.59 -9.87
C PRO A 75 18.75 14.18 -10.06
N GLY A 76 17.59 14.04 -10.71
CA GLY A 76 16.95 12.75 -10.95
C GLY A 76 16.15 12.19 -9.76
N ALA A 77 15.76 13.03 -8.79
CA ALA A 77 14.68 12.70 -7.86
C ALA A 77 13.33 12.71 -8.59
N PHE A 78 12.62 11.58 -8.53
CA PHE A 78 11.26 11.42 -9.05
C PHE A 78 10.50 10.38 -8.23
N ASP A 79 9.18 10.37 -8.35
CA ASP A 79 8.30 9.42 -7.68
C ASP A 79 8.56 7.98 -8.12
N ARG A 80 8.74 7.09 -7.17
CA ARG A 80 8.99 5.66 -7.43
C ARG A 80 7.90 4.81 -6.81
N VAL A 81 7.26 3.97 -7.62
CA VAL A 81 6.31 2.97 -7.10
C VAL A 81 7.11 1.86 -6.44
N LEU A 82 6.97 1.71 -5.12
CA LEU A 82 7.59 0.64 -4.35
C LEU A 82 6.78 -0.65 -4.41
N TRP A 83 5.46 -0.52 -4.46
CA TRP A 83 4.54 -1.64 -4.52
C TRP A 83 3.20 -1.22 -5.14
N SER A 84 2.50 -2.15 -5.78
CA SER A 84 1.15 -1.94 -6.25
C SER A 84 0.37 -3.24 -6.38
N THR A 85 -0.94 -3.19 -6.16
CA THR A 85 -1.88 -4.26 -6.47
C THR A 85 -3.11 -3.72 -7.20
N LYS A 86 -3.70 -4.57 -8.03
CA LYS A 86 -5.00 -4.34 -8.68
C LYS A 86 -6.00 -5.44 -8.34
N ASP A 87 -5.54 -6.50 -7.68
CA ASP A 87 -6.35 -7.69 -7.44
C ASP A 87 -7.26 -7.47 -6.22
N PRO A 88 -8.55 -7.81 -6.33
CA PRO A 88 -9.46 -7.72 -5.21
C PRO A 88 -9.07 -8.74 -4.14
N THR A 89 -9.15 -8.29 -2.89
CA THR A 89 -8.89 -9.11 -1.70
C THR A 89 -10.09 -9.96 -1.29
N ASN A 90 -11.22 -9.85 -2.01
CA ASN A 90 -12.50 -10.45 -1.64
C ASN A 90 -12.92 -10.13 -0.20
N LYS A 91 -12.70 -8.87 0.21
CA LYS A 91 -13.00 -8.32 1.56
C LYS A 91 -12.17 -8.93 2.69
N LYS A 92 -11.11 -9.67 2.38
CA LYS A 92 -10.16 -10.17 3.39
C LYS A 92 -9.07 -9.14 3.59
N TRP A 93 -8.60 -9.02 4.82
CA TRP A 93 -7.41 -8.24 5.11
C TRP A 93 -6.17 -9.00 4.67
N VAL A 94 -5.31 -8.32 3.91
CA VAL A 94 -4.02 -8.84 3.45
C VAL A 94 -2.93 -8.00 4.09
N GLU A 95 -1.97 -8.67 4.72
CA GLU A 95 -0.78 -8.03 5.28
C GLU A 95 0.31 -7.89 4.22
N THR A 96 1.06 -6.79 4.26
CA THR A 96 2.11 -6.50 3.29
C THR A 96 3.29 -5.82 3.96
N GLU A 97 4.50 -6.18 3.52
CA GLU A 97 5.75 -5.60 3.99
C GLU A 97 6.61 -5.19 2.79
N ILE A 98 7.07 -3.93 2.78
CA ILE A 98 7.89 -3.36 1.70
C ILE A 98 9.22 -2.92 2.30
N LEU A 99 10.31 -3.57 1.87
CA LEU A 99 11.67 -3.11 2.13
C LEU A 99 12.05 -2.06 1.08
N TYR A 100 12.58 -0.93 1.53
CA TYR A 100 13.08 0.09 0.61
C TYR A 100 14.31 0.83 1.17
N THR A 101 15.12 1.35 0.26
CA THR A 101 16.29 2.18 0.57
C THR A 101 16.22 3.51 -0.17
N TYR A 102 16.51 4.60 0.52
CA TYR A 102 16.62 5.93 -0.06
C TYR A 102 17.60 6.79 0.73
N ASN A 103 18.42 7.56 0.03
CA ASN A 103 19.58 8.24 0.62
C ASN A 103 19.32 9.70 1.02
N THR A 104 18.16 10.26 0.68
CA THR A 104 17.80 11.65 0.98
C THR A 104 16.42 11.74 1.67
N ASN A 105 15.94 12.96 1.93
CA ASN A 105 14.64 13.14 2.54
C ASN A 105 13.52 12.72 1.58
N HIS A 106 12.51 12.02 2.09
CA HIS A 106 11.42 11.48 1.30
C HIS A 106 10.17 11.24 2.15
N GLN A 107 9.05 11.04 1.47
CA GLN A 107 7.78 10.58 2.04
C GLN A 107 7.38 9.25 1.41
N ILE A 108 6.56 8.50 2.14
CA ILE A 108 5.85 7.35 1.61
C ILE A 108 4.38 7.73 1.46
N ILE A 109 3.84 7.50 0.28
CA ILE A 109 2.46 7.85 -0.09
C ILE A 109 1.71 6.58 -0.44
N PHE A 110 0.60 6.33 0.26
CA PHE A 110 -0.37 5.34 -0.16
C PHE A 110 -1.37 6.02 -1.09
N GLU A 111 -1.50 5.50 -2.30
CA GLU A 111 -2.46 5.98 -3.28
C GLU A 111 -3.49 4.89 -3.57
N ALA A 112 -4.73 5.18 -3.19
CA ALA A 112 -5.90 4.38 -3.54
C ALA A 112 -6.49 4.89 -4.85
N ILE A 113 -6.53 4.02 -5.86
CA ILE A 113 -6.83 4.39 -7.24
C ILE A 113 -8.28 4.02 -7.53
N ALA A 114 -9.08 5.01 -7.93
CA ALA A 114 -10.42 4.76 -8.45
C ALA A 114 -10.36 4.46 -9.96
N LYS A 115 -11.35 3.75 -10.48
CA LYS A 115 -11.53 3.64 -11.93
C LYS A 115 -11.71 5.04 -12.55
N ASP A 116 -11.30 5.16 -13.80
CA ASP A 116 -11.47 6.40 -14.57
C ASP A 116 -12.96 6.77 -14.68
N SER A 117 -13.26 8.07 -14.77
CA SER A 117 -14.65 8.54 -14.87
C SER A 117 -15.37 8.04 -16.14
N THR A 118 -14.61 7.70 -17.19
CA THR A 118 -15.11 7.13 -18.44
C THR A 118 -15.29 5.60 -18.40
N ASP A 119 -14.78 4.91 -17.38
CA ASP A 119 -14.87 3.44 -17.27
C ASP A 119 -16.31 3.01 -16.94
N ALA A 120 -16.86 2.06 -17.70
CA ALA A 120 -18.22 1.55 -17.49
C ALA A 120 -18.44 0.92 -16.11
N TYR A 121 -17.35 0.47 -15.46
CA TYR A 121 -17.38 -0.11 -14.12
C TYR A 121 -17.36 0.93 -13.00
N ARG A 122 -17.16 2.21 -13.34
CA ARG A 122 -17.04 3.32 -12.39
C ARG A 122 -18.25 3.53 -11.49
N ARG A 123 -19.43 3.20 -12.01
CA ARG A 123 -20.75 3.36 -11.37
C ARG A 123 -21.08 2.28 -10.33
N TYR A 124 -20.28 1.22 -10.24
CA TYR A 124 -20.53 0.15 -9.29
C TYR A 124 -19.90 0.44 -7.93
N ARG A 125 -20.25 -0.38 -6.94
CA ARG A 125 -19.65 -0.33 -5.60
C ARG A 125 -18.15 -0.67 -5.64
N GLY A 126 -17.39 -0.08 -4.73
CA GLY A 126 -15.99 -0.39 -4.54
C GLY A 126 -15.35 0.43 -3.43
N TYR A 127 -14.26 -0.11 -2.88
CA TYR A 127 -13.49 0.59 -1.87
C TYR A 127 -12.04 0.13 -1.82
N VAL A 128 -11.21 0.94 -1.18
CA VAL A 128 -9.87 0.59 -0.74
C VAL A 128 -9.74 0.99 0.74
N ALA A 129 -9.34 0.05 1.58
CA ALA A 129 -9.13 0.26 3.01
C ALA A 129 -7.69 -0.08 3.39
N VAL A 130 -7.11 0.70 4.29
CA VAL A 130 -5.73 0.51 4.80
C VAL A 130 -5.75 0.66 6.32
N ASP A 131 -5.05 -0.22 7.00
CA ASP A 131 -4.91 -0.24 8.47
C ASP A 131 -3.52 -0.72 8.89
N ASN A 132 -3.21 -0.65 10.18
CA ASN A 132 -2.00 -1.18 10.82
C ASN A 132 -0.69 -0.71 10.14
N VAL A 133 -0.66 0.53 9.66
CA VAL A 133 0.54 1.10 9.03
C VAL A 133 1.62 1.31 10.08
N ALA A 134 2.75 0.63 9.92
CA ALA A 134 3.89 0.73 10.79
C ALA A 134 5.21 0.77 10.01
N ARG A 135 6.27 1.21 10.68
CA ARG A 135 7.64 1.25 10.15
C ARG A 135 8.54 0.49 11.11
N LYS A 136 9.37 -0.39 10.57
CA LYS A 136 10.38 -1.15 11.32
C LYS A 136 11.75 -1.09 10.62
N PRO A 137 12.84 -1.44 11.31
CA PRO A 137 14.16 -1.57 10.68
C PRO A 137 14.12 -2.51 9.47
N GLY A 138 14.92 -2.21 8.44
CA GLY A 138 14.95 -3.06 7.23
C GLY A 138 15.44 -4.49 7.49
N SER A 139 16.27 -4.68 8.52
CA SER A 139 16.71 -6.01 9.00
C SER A 139 15.57 -6.88 9.53
N GLU A 140 14.44 -6.29 9.92
CA GLU A 140 13.24 -7.01 10.38
C GLU A 140 12.21 -7.21 9.26
N CYS A 141 12.50 -6.73 8.05
CA CYS A 141 11.61 -6.90 6.90
C CYS A 141 11.68 -8.32 6.38
N ARG A 142 10.56 -9.03 6.40
CA ARG A 142 10.44 -10.34 5.76
C ARG A 142 10.26 -10.21 4.24
N GLY A 143 9.86 -9.01 3.80
CA GLY A 143 9.77 -8.59 2.41
C GLY A 143 8.50 -9.06 1.69
N HIS A 144 8.39 -8.70 0.42
CA HIS A 144 7.56 -9.43 -0.54
C HIS A 144 8.19 -10.80 -0.75
N CYS A 145 7.39 -11.87 -0.78
CA CYS A 145 7.89 -13.22 -1.05
C CYS A 145 8.38 -13.33 -2.51
N THR A 146 9.59 -12.87 -2.77
CA THR A 146 10.27 -12.96 -4.08
C THR A 146 11.19 -14.17 -4.16
N PHE A 147 11.16 -15.07 -3.17
CA PHE A 147 12.07 -16.23 -3.01
C PHE A 147 13.56 -15.88 -2.85
N GLU A 148 13.96 -14.61 -2.92
CA GLU A 148 15.35 -14.17 -2.73
C GLU A 148 15.87 -14.33 -1.29
N SER A 149 14.97 -14.34 -0.30
CA SER A 149 15.28 -14.44 1.13
C SER A 149 14.55 -15.61 1.81
N GLY A 150 14.25 -16.67 1.04
CA GLY A 150 13.57 -17.86 1.54
C GLY A 150 12.12 -18.02 1.07
N PHE A 151 11.47 -19.09 1.51
CA PHE A 151 10.08 -19.41 1.14
C PHE A 151 9.04 -18.44 1.71
N CYS A 152 9.42 -17.53 2.62
CA CYS A 152 8.55 -16.43 3.06
C CYS A 152 7.17 -16.91 3.56
N GLY A 153 7.14 -18.01 4.32
CA GLY A 153 5.93 -18.60 4.89
C GLY A 153 5.14 -19.51 3.94
N TRP A 154 5.51 -19.58 2.67
CA TRP A 154 5.03 -20.63 1.76
C TRP A 154 5.69 -21.97 2.12
N ARG A 155 4.95 -23.05 1.90
CA ARG A 155 5.45 -24.42 2.00
C ARG A 155 5.19 -25.11 0.66
N ASN A 156 6.08 -26.00 0.26
CA ASN A 156 5.81 -26.87 -0.87
C ASN A 156 4.52 -27.66 -0.62
N ASP A 157 3.73 -27.84 -1.67
CA ASP A 157 2.56 -28.70 -1.61
C ASP A 157 3.03 -30.15 -1.64
N GLU A 158 2.52 -30.99 -0.74
CA GLU A 158 2.93 -32.39 -0.63
C GLU A 158 2.32 -33.26 -1.73
N GLU A 159 1.34 -32.73 -2.48
CA GLU A 159 0.65 -33.43 -3.57
C GLU A 159 1.11 -33.03 -4.98
N ASP A 160 1.99 -32.03 -5.10
CA ASP A 160 2.53 -31.57 -6.39
C ASP A 160 3.83 -32.33 -6.78
N ASP A 161 4.21 -32.31 -8.05
CA ASP A 161 5.43 -32.93 -8.59
C ASP A 161 6.61 -31.95 -8.70
N PHE A 162 6.41 -30.69 -8.28
CA PHE A 162 7.42 -29.64 -8.30
C PHE A 162 7.64 -29.02 -6.92
N ASP A 163 8.84 -29.25 -6.38
CA ASP A 163 9.32 -28.60 -5.16
C ASP A 163 10.16 -27.38 -5.48
N TRP A 164 9.84 -26.25 -4.86
CA TRP A 164 10.67 -25.06 -4.90
C TRP A 164 11.92 -25.31 -4.04
N SER A 165 13.10 -25.02 -4.57
CA SER A 165 14.38 -25.07 -3.85
C SER A 165 15.10 -23.72 -3.95
N LEU A 166 15.70 -23.26 -2.86
CA LEU A 166 16.44 -21.99 -2.74
C LEU A 166 17.94 -22.18 -2.98
#